data_AF-A0A2N2G130-F1
#
_entry.id   AF-A0A2N2G130-F1
#
_cell.length_a   1.000
_cell.length_b   1.000
_cell.length_c   1.000
_cell.angle_alpha   90.00
_cell.angle_beta   90.00
_cell.angle_gamma   90.00
#
_symmetry.space_group_name_H-M   'P 1'
#
loop_
_entity.id
_entity.type
_entity.pdbx_description
1 polymer ?
#
loop_
_entity_poly.entity_id
_entity_poly.type
_entity_poly.pdbx_seq_one_letter_code
_entity_poly.pdbx_strand_id
1 'polypeptide(L)'
;IDIGETRDKSGQGGVSIRGMGADYTLILIDGKKQNNHGDIYPNNFGGFQYANIPPLSMIERIEVIRGPMSTLYGADAMGGVVNIITKKISHEWVGSFTQSQTFQTDSQFGNDKTSDFAIMGPLIDNVLGLSLRGSYYDKEASNPQSSSGTTFGGAGKTMDNQNWSAGAGLTLTPNENHTIKLDYDVSKQKYDNSQGNVGTVDSYETIYNNQRVGYAKIQRMEREQWALSHEAFWDFGKSTVGVHHIETANLGRSLPLNATQRQFIKDNKGTTWADFDDAMADPNFLALMPRPSRILESKTTTYNAKYELPFEKHYVTLGAEYIDGELEDGVFGMTSSATTQSGVAQSYEQWALFAEDNWSLVDDFTITTGIRYDDHNSFGSHTSPRIYGVYNLSSNWTLKGGVGTGYKTPKTTDLFDGITGFGGQGTSPW
;
A
#
# COMPACT_ATOMS: atom_id res chain seq x y z
N ILE A 1 11.05 0.42 -16.06
CA ILE A 1 10.37 0.90 -14.84
C ILE A 1 9.32 1.77 -15.44
N ASP A 2 8.11 1.29 -15.34
CA ASP A 2 7.02 1.80 -16.14
C ASP A 2 5.97 2.24 -15.13
N ILE A 3 5.61 3.52 -15.20
CA ILE A 3 4.64 4.13 -14.31
C ILE A 3 3.33 4.21 -15.09
N GLY A 4 2.28 3.61 -14.56
CA GLY A 4 0.97 3.61 -15.21
C GLY A 4 0.79 2.58 -16.31
N GLU A 5 1.61 1.50 -16.34
CA GLU A 5 1.30 0.29 -17.12
C GLU A 5 -0.09 -0.24 -16.76
N THR A 6 -0.40 -0.22 -15.45
CA THR A 6 -1.74 -0.44 -14.92
C THR A 6 -2.24 0.86 -14.30
N ARG A 7 -3.51 1.19 -14.53
CA ARG A 7 -4.22 2.25 -13.82
C ARG A 7 -5.38 1.66 -13.05
N ASP A 8 -5.55 2.14 -11.83
CA ASP A 8 -6.70 1.81 -11.01
C ASP A 8 -7.94 2.61 -11.49
N LYS A 9 -9.11 2.34 -10.90
CA LYS A 9 -10.35 3.05 -11.27
C LYS A 9 -10.37 4.53 -10.91
N SER A 10 -9.45 4.98 -10.06
CA SER A 10 -9.26 6.41 -9.76
C SER A 10 -8.32 7.11 -10.76
N GLY A 11 -7.77 6.34 -11.70
CA GLY A 11 -6.80 6.79 -12.68
C GLY A 11 -5.38 6.90 -12.14
N GLN A 12 -5.11 6.38 -10.94
CA GLN A 12 -3.76 6.33 -10.37
C GLN A 12 -2.97 5.17 -10.98
N GLY A 13 -1.72 5.44 -11.36
CA GLY A 13 -0.85 4.48 -12.02
C GLY A 13 -0.07 3.63 -11.03
N GLY A 14 -0.03 2.32 -11.25
CA GLY A 14 0.87 1.42 -10.54
C GLY A 14 2.31 1.53 -11.07
N VAL A 15 3.28 1.23 -10.21
CA VAL A 15 4.69 1.07 -10.58
C VAL A 15 4.93 -0.37 -11.00
N SER A 16 5.49 -0.59 -12.19
CA SER A 16 5.93 -1.91 -12.63
C SER A 16 7.42 -1.93 -12.96
N ILE A 17 8.04 -3.09 -12.74
CA ILE A 17 9.47 -3.30 -12.97
C ILE A 17 9.65 -4.60 -13.74
N ARG A 18 10.24 -4.50 -14.94
CA ARG A 18 10.49 -5.63 -15.85
C ARG A 18 9.22 -6.40 -16.23
N GLY A 19 8.11 -5.69 -16.41
CA GLY A 19 6.80 -6.30 -16.76
C GLY A 19 6.10 -7.01 -15.60
N MET A 20 6.65 -6.95 -14.39
CA MET A 20 5.95 -7.38 -13.18
C MET A 20 5.19 -6.20 -12.58
N GLY A 21 3.90 -6.38 -12.33
CA GLY A 21 3.00 -5.34 -11.82
C GLY A 21 3.31 -4.87 -10.40
N ALA A 22 2.50 -3.92 -9.90
CA ALA A 22 2.71 -3.26 -8.61
C ALA A 22 2.77 -4.21 -7.41
N ASP A 23 2.04 -5.32 -7.46
CA ASP A 23 2.08 -6.37 -6.42
C ASP A 23 3.47 -7.02 -6.26
N TYR A 24 4.36 -6.89 -7.24
CA TYR A 24 5.73 -7.44 -7.20
C TYR A 24 6.79 -6.35 -7.05
N THR A 25 6.38 -5.11 -6.77
CA THR A 25 7.29 -4.00 -6.48
C THR A 25 7.14 -3.60 -5.02
N LEU A 26 8.21 -3.77 -4.25
CA LEU A 26 8.23 -3.35 -2.85
C LEU A 26 8.54 -1.85 -2.76
N ILE A 27 7.69 -1.10 -2.08
CA ILE A 27 7.88 0.33 -1.81
C ILE A 27 8.31 0.50 -0.35
N LEU A 28 9.40 1.24 -0.15
CA LEU A 28 9.96 1.55 1.16
C LEU A 28 10.08 3.07 1.34
N ILE A 29 9.87 3.54 2.56
CA ILE A 29 10.28 4.88 3.01
C ILE A 29 11.28 4.68 4.13
N ASP A 30 12.52 5.15 3.93
CA ASP A 30 13.64 4.94 4.84
C ASP A 30 13.80 3.45 5.25
N GLY A 31 13.61 2.55 4.28
CA GLY A 31 13.67 1.10 4.48
C GLY A 31 12.43 0.45 5.11
N LYS A 32 11.39 1.23 5.47
CA LYS A 32 10.14 0.75 6.10
C LYS A 32 9.09 0.40 5.04
N LYS A 33 8.52 -0.81 5.08
CA LYS A 33 7.57 -1.32 4.06
C LYS A 33 6.28 -0.52 4.02
N GLN A 34 5.83 -0.12 2.83
CA GLN A 34 4.58 0.67 2.64
C GLN A 34 3.43 -0.15 2.02
N ASN A 35 3.74 -1.35 1.51
CA ASN A 35 2.77 -2.29 0.98
C ASN A 35 1.93 -2.87 2.13
N ASN A 36 0.63 -3.07 1.91
CA ASN A 36 -0.24 -3.76 2.86
C ASN A 36 -0.19 -5.28 2.62
N HIS A 37 -0.28 -6.08 3.69
CA HIS A 37 -0.49 -7.52 3.59
C HIS A 37 -1.99 -7.80 3.47
N GLY A 38 -2.46 -8.09 2.25
CA GLY A 38 -3.88 -8.35 1.97
C GLY A 38 -4.52 -7.38 0.96
N ASP A 39 -5.67 -7.76 0.41
CA ASP A 39 -6.44 -6.89 -0.50
C ASP A 39 -7.36 -5.93 0.27
N ILE A 40 -6.80 -4.79 0.66
CA ILE A 40 -7.57 -3.66 1.22
C ILE A 40 -8.18 -2.76 0.12
N TYR A 41 -7.89 -3.06 -1.15
CA TYR A 41 -8.27 -2.26 -2.33
C TYR A 41 -9.06 -3.07 -3.38
N PRO A 42 -10.08 -3.86 -2.96
CA PRO A 42 -10.78 -4.76 -3.87
C PRO A 42 -11.46 -3.96 -4.97
N ASN A 43 -11.60 -4.55 -6.16
CA ASN A 43 -12.19 -3.92 -7.35
C ASN A 43 -11.29 -2.85 -8.02
N ASN A 44 -9.96 -3.01 -7.93
CA ASN A 44 -8.94 -2.20 -8.60
C ASN A 44 -8.89 -0.74 -8.08
N PHE A 45 -8.65 -0.56 -6.77
CA PHE A 45 -8.49 0.73 -6.06
C PHE A 45 -7.09 0.91 -5.44
N GLY A 46 -6.06 0.29 -6.01
CA GLY A 46 -4.73 0.19 -5.38
C GLY A 46 -3.94 1.49 -5.26
N GLY A 47 -4.39 2.60 -5.84
CA GLY A 47 -3.65 3.85 -5.88
C GLY A 47 -3.28 4.43 -4.52
N PHE A 48 -4.12 4.21 -3.49
CA PHE A 48 -3.86 4.69 -2.13
C PHE A 48 -2.59 4.12 -1.49
N GLN A 49 -2.02 3.05 -2.04
CA GLN A 49 -0.72 2.53 -1.60
C GLN A 49 0.39 3.60 -1.63
N TYR A 50 0.25 4.63 -2.48
CA TYR A 50 1.17 5.75 -2.61
C TYR A 50 0.72 7.03 -1.86
N ALA A 51 -0.28 6.97 -0.98
CA ALA A 51 -0.82 8.16 -0.34
C ALA A 51 0.08 8.82 0.72
N ASN A 52 1.14 8.12 1.17
CA ASN A 52 2.06 8.59 2.22
C ASN A 52 3.46 8.91 1.71
N ILE A 53 3.60 9.17 0.41
CA ILE A 53 4.88 9.55 -0.15
C ILE A 53 5.23 10.95 0.39
N PRO A 54 6.41 11.13 1.04
CA PRO A 54 6.80 12.44 1.53
C PRO A 54 6.89 13.46 0.39
N PRO A 55 6.63 14.76 0.66
CA PRO A 55 6.83 15.80 -0.34
C PRO A 55 8.22 15.73 -0.98
N LEU A 56 8.32 16.02 -2.27
CA LEU A 56 9.59 15.97 -3.02
C LEU A 56 10.72 16.76 -2.35
N SER A 57 10.39 17.87 -1.69
CA SER A 57 11.36 18.71 -0.98
C SER A 57 11.99 18.03 0.24
N MET A 58 11.38 16.97 0.77
CA MET A 58 11.93 16.13 1.85
C MET A 58 12.66 14.90 1.36
N ILE A 59 12.58 14.57 0.07
CA ILE A 59 13.26 13.41 -0.49
C ILE A 59 14.71 13.82 -0.77
N GLU A 60 15.64 13.07 -0.21
CA GLU A 60 17.07 13.19 -0.51
C GLU A 60 17.37 12.46 -1.83
N ARG A 61 16.88 11.23 -1.95
CA ARG A 61 17.02 10.41 -3.16
C ARG A 61 15.98 9.30 -3.19
N ILE A 62 15.78 8.73 -4.38
CA ILE A 62 14.98 7.52 -4.59
C ILE A 62 15.92 6.45 -5.14
N GLU A 63 16.02 5.33 -4.43
CA GLU A 63 16.81 4.18 -4.84
C GLU A 63 15.88 3.17 -5.53
N VAL A 64 16.18 2.83 -6.79
CA VAL A 64 15.41 1.84 -7.53
C VAL A 64 16.28 0.64 -7.91
N ILE A 65 15.97 -0.50 -7.30
CA ILE A 65 16.66 -1.77 -7.56
C ILE A 65 15.75 -2.63 -8.44
N ARG A 66 16.28 -3.08 -9.58
CA ARG A 66 15.54 -3.85 -10.58
C ARG A 66 15.94 -5.30 -10.55
N GLY A 67 14.98 -6.20 -10.46
CA GLY A 67 15.20 -7.65 -10.30
C GLY A 67 15.05 -8.12 -8.85
N PRO A 68 15.19 -9.42 -8.62
CA PRO A 68 14.89 -10.03 -7.32
C PRO A 68 15.86 -9.52 -6.24
N MET A 69 15.28 -8.97 -5.18
CA MET A 69 16.00 -8.52 -3.98
C MET A 69 15.41 -9.09 -2.69
N SER A 70 14.70 -10.21 -2.81
CA SER A 70 14.09 -10.90 -1.67
C SER A 70 15.11 -11.33 -0.61
N THR A 71 16.39 -11.51 -0.94
CA THR A 71 17.42 -11.85 0.07
C THR A 71 17.60 -10.79 1.15
N LEU A 72 17.36 -9.51 0.84
CA LEU A 72 17.46 -8.43 1.83
C LEU A 72 16.09 -7.98 2.31
N TYR A 73 15.12 -7.86 1.39
CA TYR A 73 13.84 -7.21 1.68
C TYR A 73 12.67 -8.18 1.85
N GLY A 74 12.89 -9.47 1.64
CA GLY A 74 11.88 -10.53 1.83
C GLY A 74 10.82 -10.58 0.75
N ALA A 75 9.59 -10.88 1.18
CA ALA A 75 8.42 -10.95 0.31
C ALA A 75 8.20 -9.64 -0.47
N ASP A 76 7.53 -9.76 -1.62
CA ASP A 76 7.16 -8.67 -2.56
C ASP A 76 8.31 -8.02 -3.35
N ALA A 77 9.57 -8.27 -2.99
CA ALA A 77 10.74 -7.74 -3.71
C ALA A 77 11.16 -8.58 -4.95
N MET A 78 10.21 -9.19 -5.66
CA MET A 78 10.48 -10.04 -6.83
C MET A 78 10.78 -9.22 -8.10
N GLY A 79 9.96 -8.20 -8.36
CA GLY A 79 10.12 -7.29 -9.50
C GLY A 79 11.22 -6.26 -9.26
N GLY A 80 11.23 -5.73 -8.05
CA GLY A 80 12.25 -4.81 -7.58
C GLY A 80 11.83 -4.10 -6.32
N VAL A 81 12.65 -3.13 -5.94
CA VAL A 81 12.46 -2.30 -4.74
C VAL A 81 12.59 -0.84 -5.13
N VAL A 82 11.68 -0.01 -4.62
CA VAL A 82 11.78 1.44 -4.66
C VAL A 82 11.88 1.93 -3.22
N ASN A 83 13.03 2.46 -2.84
CA ASN A 83 13.26 2.97 -1.49
C ASN A 83 13.42 4.49 -1.54
N ILE A 84 12.50 5.20 -0.90
CA ILE A 84 12.50 6.65 -0.81
C ILE A 84 13.25 7.03 0.45
N ILE A 85 14.37 7.73 0.28
CA ILE A 85 15.22 8.16 1.39
C ILE A 85 14.93 9.62 1.68
N THR A 86 14.54 9.90 2.92
CA THR A 86 14.25 11.26 3.36
C THR A 86 15.53 12.00 3.74
N LYS A 87 15.49 13.33 3.66
CA LYS A 87 16.57 14.22 4.10
C LYS A 87 16.81 14.05 5.60
N LYS A 88 18.08 14.07 5.98
CA LYS A 88 18.46 14.18 7.40
C LYS A 88 18.02 15.54 7.94
N ILE A 89 17.76 15.61 9.24
CA ILE A 89 17.41 16.88 9.88
C ILE A 89 18.57 17.87 9.71
N SER A 90 18.23 19.07 9.25
CA SER A 90 19.15 20.18 9.08
C SER A 90 19.61 20.76 10.42
N HIS A 91 20.83 21.32 10.44
CA HIS A 91 21.37 22.08 11.59
C HIS A 91 20.73 23.47 11.72
N GLU A 92 19.93 23.89 10.74
CA GLU A 92 19.16 25.13 10.75
C GLU A 92 17.72 24.86 10.31
N TRP A 93 16.80 25.76 10.67
CA TRP A 93 15.43 25.67 10.21
C TRP A 93 15.34 25.92 8.71
N VAL A 94 14.92 24.91 7.97
CA VAL A 94 14.64 24.98 6.54
C VAL A 94 13.17 24.65 6.29
N GLY A 95 12.57 25.36 5.36
CA GLY A 95 11.17 25.19 4.99
C GLY A 95 10.99 25.22 3.48
N SER A 96 9.95 24.55 3.01
CA SER A 96 9.52 24.57 1.62
C SER A 96 8.00 24.58 1.56
N PHE A 97 7.47 25.32 0.58
CA PHE A 97 6.09 25.26 0.17
C PHE A 97 6.08 25.10 -1.35
N THR A 98 5.35 24.10 -1.86
CA THR A 98 5.27 23.81 -3.29
C THR A 98 3.81 23.77 -3.71
N GLN A 99 3.48 24.48 -4.78
CA GLN A 99 2.17 24.43 -5.42
C GLN A 99 2.34 23.92 -6.85
N SER A 100 1.62 22.85 -7.19
CA SER A 100 1.53 22.31 -8.54
C SER A 100 0.08 22.37 -9.01
N GLN A 101 -0.13 22.61 -10.30
CA GLN A 101 -1.45 22.55 -10.93
C GLN A 101 -1.31 22.08 -12.37
N THR A 102 -2.11 21.08 -12.75
CA THR A 102 -2.19 20.53 -14.09
C THR A 102 -3.51 20.98 -14.72
N PHE A 103 -3.42 21.66 -15.87
CA PHE A 103 -4.59 22.07 -16.64
C PHE A 103 -4.78 21.14 -17.84
N GLN A 104 -5.93 20.49 -17.93
CA GLN A 104 -6.30 19.66 -19.07
C GLN A 104 -6.74 20.54 -20.24
N THR A 105 -6.28 20.19 -21.44
CA THR A 105 -6.65 20.92 -22.68
C THR A 105 -8.09 20.65 -23.10
N ASP A 106 -8.64 19.51 -22.70
CA ASP A 106 -10.00 19.08 -22.99
C ASP A 106 -10.81 19.10 -21.67
N SER A 107 -11.93 19.82 -21.68
CA SER A 107 -12.79 20.03 -20.52
C SER A 107 -13.51 18.77 -20.04
N GLN A 108 -13.46 17.68 -20.81
CA GLN A 108 -13.93 16.37 -20.38
C GLN A 108 -13.02 15.71 -19.32
N PHE A 109 -11.78 16.20 -19.17
CA PHE A 109 -10.82 15.70 -18.18
C PHE A 109 -10.64 16.71 -17.05
N GLY A 110 -10.60 16.19 -15.83
CA GLY A 110 -10.46 17.01 -14.63
C GLY A 110 -9.04 17.52 -14.43
N ASN A 111 -8.93 18.77 -13.98
CA ASN A 111 -7.66 19.34 -13.56
C ASN A 111 -7.23 18.73 -12.22
N ASP A 112 -5.95 18.86 -11.89
CA ASP A 112 -5.43 18.49 -10.58
C ASP A 112 -4.56 19.60 -10.00
N LYS A 113 -4.50 19.66 -8.67
CA LYS A 113 -3.62 20.55 -7.93
C LYS A 113 -3.04 19.83 -6.72
N THR A 114 -1.80 20.15 -6.40
CA THR A 114 -1.09 19.66 -5.21
C THR A 114 -0.49 20.83 -4.46
N SER A 115 -0.68 20.85 -3.14
CA SER A 115 -0.08 21.81 -2.22
C SER A 115 0.72 21.04 -1.19
N ASP A 116 2.03 21.21 -1.20
CA ASP A 116 2.93 20.55 -0.26
C ASP A 116 3.60 21.57 0.64
N PHE A 117 3.80 21.21 1.90
CA PHE A 117 4.69 21.92 2.80
C PHE A 117 5.62 20.93 3.51
N ALA A 118 6.83 21.39 3.79
CA ALA A 118 7.75 20.69 4.66
C ALA A 118 8.59 21.69 5.42
N ILE A 119 8.84 21.41 6.69
CA ILE A 119 9.71 22.20 7.55
C ILE A 119 10.52 21.25 8.42
N MET A 120 11.81 21.51 8.57
CA MET A 120 12.66 20.74 9.48
C MET A 120 13.76 21.62 10.07
N GLY A 121 14.19 21.31 11.28
CA GLY A 121 15.26 22.02 11.96
C GLY A 121 15.51 21.52 13.38
N PRO A 122 16.51 22.08 14.08
CA PRO A 122 16.81 21.72 15.45
C PRO A 122 15.81 22.36 16.43
N LEU A 123 15.27 21.55 17.34
CA LEU A 123 14.66 22.01 18.60
C LEU A 123 15.74 22.26 19.66
N ILE A 124 16.77 21.41 19.68
CA ILE A 124 17.98 21.56 20.48
C ILE A 124 19.16 21.24 19.55
N ASP A 125 20.05 22.21 19.37
CA ASP A 125 21.19 22.09 18.45
C ASP A 125 21.96 20.79 18.66
N ASN A 126 22.11 20.02 17.58
CA ASN A 126 22.82 18.73 17.53
C ASN A 126 22.30 17.62 18.45
N VAL A 127 21.14 17.81 19.10
CA VAL A 127 20.57 16.83 20.04
C VAL A 127 19.17 16.42 19.62
N LEU A 128 18.28 17.36 19.35
CA LEU A 128 16.88 17.08 19.07
C LEU A 128 16.43 17.87 17.85
N GLY A 129 15.98 17.18 16.82
CA GLY A 129 15.43 17.77 15.62
C GLY A 129 13.97 17.43 15.42
N LEU A 130 13.23 18.35 14.80
CA LEU A 130 11.85 18.19 14.37
C LEU A 130 11.74 18.29 12.85
N SER A 131 10.89 17.46 12.27
CA SER A 131 10.40 17.60 10.90
C SER A 131 8.88 17.55 10.90
N LEU A 132 8.25 18.43 10.13
CA LEU A 132 6.82 18.42 9.86
C LEU A 132 6.61 18.46 8.36
N ARG A 133 5.60 17.73 7.89
CA ARG A 133 5.27 17.61 6.47
C ARG A 133 3.78 17.52 6.27
N GLY A 134 3.34 17.97 5.11
CA GLY A 134 1.99 17.68 4.66
C GLY A 134 1.82 17.91 3.18
N SER A 135 0.81 17.25 2.64
CA SER A 135 0.40 17.33 1.26
C SER A 135 -1.12 17.41 1.18
N TYR A 136 -1.63 18.22 0.28
CA TYR A 136 -3.04 18.25 -0.10
C TYR A 136 -3.13 18.11 -1.62
N TYR A 137 -3.79 17.06 -2.07
CA TYR A 137 -4.02 16.75 -3.48
C TYR A 137 -5.52 16.78 -3.76
N ASP A 138 -5.91 17.47 -4.81
CA ASP A 138 -7.30 17.60 -5.23
C ASP A 138 -7.35 17.47 -6.73
N LYS A 139 -8.13 16.51 -7.21
CA LYS A 139 -8.31 16.20 -8.62
C LYS A 139 -9.80 16.18 -8.94
N GLU A 140 -10.17 16.90 -9.97
CA GLU A 140 -11.52 16.94 -10.52
C GLU A 140 -11.85 15.65 -11.28
N ALA A 141 -13.13 15.32 -11.33
CA ALA A 141 -13.65 14.19 -12.09
C ALA A 141 -13.36 14.34 -13.60
N SER A 142 -13.08 13.21 -14.25
CA SER A 142 -12.97 13.12 -15.71
C SER A 142 -14.15 12.31 -16.24
N ASN A 143 -14.87 12.84 -17.21
CA ASN A 143 -16.07 12.22 -17.79
C ASN A 143 -16.01 12.23 -19.33
N PRO A 144 -15.00 11.57 -19.96
CA PRO A 144 -14.87 11.55 -21.41
C PRO A 144 -16.07 10.91 -22.09
N GLN A 145 -16.48 11.51 -23.20
CA GLN A 145 -17.54 11.02 -24.07
C GLN A 145 -17.00 10.92 -25.49
N SER A 146 -17.41 9.88 -26.23
CA SER A 146 -17.05 9.77 -27.63
C SER A 146 -17.74 10.86 -28.46
N SER A 147 -17.26 11.06 -29.69
CA SER A 147 -17.88 11.99 -30.65
C SER A 147 -19.33 11.63 -31.00
N SER A 148 -19.77 10.38 -30.76
CA SER A 148 -21.17 9.95 -30.93
C SER A 148 -22.01 10.07 -29.65
N GLY A 149 -21.47 10.68 -28.59
CA GLY A 149 -22.14 10.82 -27.29
C GLY A 149 -22.21 9.51 -26.50
N THR A 150 -21.60 8.43 -26.99
CA THR A 150 -21.48 7.19 -26.23
C THR A 150 -20.40 7.37 -25.17
N THR A 151 -20.74 7.06 -23.93
CA THR A 151 -19.76 6.99 -22.87
C THR A 151 -18.85 5.80 -23.14
N PHE A 152 -17.53 6.02 -23.04
CA PHE A 152 -16.59 4.91 -22.95
C PHE A 152 -17.00 4.06 -21.72
N GLY A 153 -16.71 2.75 -21.74
CA GLY A 153 -16.79 1.92 -20.53
C GLY A 153 -15.92 2.51 -19.40
N GLY A 154 -15.70 1.79 -18.29
CA GLY A 154 -14.91 2.32 -17.15
C GLY A 154 -13.48 2.83 -17.46
N ALA A 155 -13.00 2.73 -18.70
CA ALA A 155 -11.76 3.34 -19.17
C ALA A 155 -11.93 4.86 -19.38
N GLY A 156 -11.18 5.65 -18.61
CA GLY A 156 -11.02 7.10 -18.78
C GLY A 156 -11.94 7.95 -17.90
N LYS A 157 -13.03 7.38 -17.35
CA LYS A 157 -13.80 8.07 -16.31
C LYS A 157 -13.07 8.02 -14.97
N THR A 158 -12.90 9.18 -14.34
CA THR A 158 -12.40 9.29 -12.98
C THR A 158 -13.36 10.16 -12.17
N MET A 159 -13.37 9.97 -10.86
CA MET A 159 -14.17 10.71 -9.90
C MET A 159 -13.34 11.80 -9.24
N ASP A 160 -14.03 12.72 -8.56
CA ASP A 160 -13.37 13.68 -7.68
C ASP A 160 -12.59 12.92 -6.62
N ASN A 161 -11.33 13.33 -6.43
CA ASN A 161 -10.39 12.68 -5.54
C ASN A 161 -9.68 13.73 -4.69
N GLN A 162 -9.86 13.64 -3.38
CA GLN A 162 -9.24 14.52 -2.40
C GLN A 162 -8.38 13.70 -1.46
N ASN A 163 -7.07 13.97 -1.47
CA ASN A 163 -6.13 13.35 -0.55
C ASN A 163 -5.50 14.42 0.31
N TRP A 164 -5.26 14.09 1.57
CA TRP A 164 -4.35 14.85 2.39
C TRP A 164 -3.49 13.90 3.20
N SER A 165 -2.26 14.33 3.46
CA SER A 165 -1.35 13.67 4.36
C SER A 165 -0.68 14.68 5.28
N ALA A 166 -0.38 14.26 6.49
CA ALA A 166 0.36 15.03 7.46
C ALA A 166 1.28 14.08 8.23
N GLY A 167 2.49 14.55 8.52
CA GLY A 167 3.47 13.76 9.25
C GLY A 167 4.38 14.60 10.11
N ALA A 168 4.89 13.98 11.16
CA ALA A 168 5.86 14.55 12.07
C ALA A 168 6.97 13.53 12.34
N GLY A 169 8.21 14.00 12.40
CA GLY A 169 9.37 13.19 12.75
C GLY A 169 10.22 13.88 13.81
N LEU A 170 10.61 13.14 14.84
CA LEU A 170 11.58 13.55 15.85
C LEU A 170 12.86 12.74 15.66
N THR A 171 14.01 13.41 15.60
CA THR A 171 15.32 12.75 15.63
C THR A 171 16.08 13.19 16.86
N LEU A 172 16.43 12.23 17.70
CA LEU A 172 17.27 12.42 18.88
C LEU A 172 18.66 11.86 18.59
N THR A 173 19.69 12.68 18.76
CA THR A 173 21.10 12.33 18.65
C THR A 173 21.78 12.55 19.99
N PRO A 174 21.72 11.57 20.92
CA PRO A 174 22.33 11.73 22.25
C PRO A 174 23.84 12.00 22.18
N ASN A 175 24.50 11.49 21.14
CA ASN A 175 25.88 11.77 20.76
C ASN A 175 26.09 11.43 19.27
N GLU A 176 27.32 11.54 18.78
CA GLU A 176 27.69 11.28 17.38
C GLU A 176 27.49 9.83 16.92
N ASN A 177 27.42 8.88 17.85
CA ASN A 177 27.33 7.45 17.57
C ASN A 177 25.90 6.92 17.60
N HIS A 178 24.93 7.66 18.14
CA HIS A 178 23.56 7.18 18.28
C HIS A 178 22.55 8.13 17.67
N THR A 179 21.61 7.58 16.91
CA THR A 179 20.47 8.31 16.36
C THR A 179 19.20 7.52 16.63
N ILE A 180 18.22 8.14 17.27
CA ILE A 180 16.89 7.57 17.53
C ILE A 180 15.89 8.40 16.74
N LYS A 181 15.06 7.76 15.92
CA LYS A 181 14.05 8.43 15.09
C LYS A 181 12.67 7.92 15.46
N LEU A 182 11.75 8.85 15.71
CA LEU A 182 10.33 8.59 15.85
C LEU A 182 9.60 9.31 14.73
N ASP A 183 8.87 8.57 13.90
CA ASP A 183 8.03 9.10 12.83
C ASP A 183 6.57 8.74 13.07
N TYR A 184 5.67 9.66 12.73
CA TYR A 184 4.22 9.44 12.71
C TYR A 184 3.63 10.12 11.48
N ASP A 185 2.80 9.40 10.73
CA ASP A 185 2.12 9.89 9.54
C ASP A 185 0.66 9.46 9.54
N VAL A 186 -0.20 10.36 9.07
CA VAL A 186 -1.60 10.08 8.75
C VAL A 186 -1.88 10.53 7.32
N SER A 187 -2.63 9.73 6.58
CA SER A 187 -3.15 10.08 5.26
C SER A 187 -4.62 9.70 5.15
N LYS A 188 -5.39 10.52 4.46
CA LYS A 188 -6.77 10.23 4.12
C LYS A 188 -7.02 10.58 2.67
N GLN A 189 -7.80 9.74 2.02
CA GLN A 189 -8.28 9.92 0.67
C GLN A 189 -9.79 9.80 0.65
N LYS A 190 -10.44 10.63 -0.15
CA LYS A 190 -11.89 10.68 -0.30
C LYS A 190 -12.25 10.71 -1.78
N TYR A 191 -13.15 9.81 -2.16
CA TYR A 191 -13.76 9.75 -3.49
C TYR A 191 -15.25 10.08 -3.43
N ASP A 192 -15.72 10.88 -4.39
CA ASP A 192 -17.16 11.03 -4.65
C ASP A 192 -17.65 9.88 -5.54
N ASN A 193 -18.47 9.00 -4.96
CA ASN A 193 -19.10 7.89 -5.67
C ASN A 193 -20.59 8.13 -5.94
N SER A 194 -21.10 9.36 -5.84
CA SER A 194 -22.53 9.65 -6.06
C SER A 194 -23.05 9.19 -7.42
N GLN A 195 -22.18 9.14 -8.44
CA GLN A 195 -22.48 8.68 -9.79
C GLN A 195 -22.16 7.18 -10.03
N GLY A 196 -21.73 6.44 -9.01
CA GLY A 196 -21.38 5.02 -9.12
C GLY A 196 -20.08 4.72 -9.85
N ASN A 197 -19.18 5.71 -9.98
CA ASN A 197 -17.90 5.59 -10.69
C ASN A 197 -16.91 4.65 -9.98
N VAL A 198 -16.98 4.57 -8.64
CA VAL A 198 -16.20 3.61 -7.85
C VAL A 198 -16.84 2.20 -7.96
N GLY A 199 -18.16 2.17 -7.79
CA GLY A 199 -18.99 0.97 -7.83
C GLY A 199 -20.43 1.29 -7.44
N THR A 200 -21.31 0.29 -7.47
CA THR A 200 -22.75 0.51 -7.30
C THR A 200 -23.09 1.17 -5.97
N VAL A 201 -23.68 2.37 -6.05
CA VAL A 201 -24.25 3.09 -4.90
C VAL A 201 -25.48 2.35 -4.40
N ASP A 202 -25.55 2.16 -3.09
CA ASP A 202 -26.67 1.50 -2.44
C ASP A 202 -27.97 2.31 -2.61
N SER A 203 -28.97 1.72 -3.25
CA SER A 203 -30.29 2.30 -3.40
C SER A 203 -31.36 1.20 -3.51
N TYR A 204 -32.61 1.54 -3.22
CA TYR A 204 -33.72 0.61 -3.42
C TYR A 204 -33.84 0.19 -4.89
N GLU A 205 -33.62 1.12 -5.82
CA GLU A 205 -33.67 0.87 -7.26
C GLU A 205 -32.60 -0.12 -7.70
N THR A 206 -31.37 -0.03 -7.20
CA THR A 206 -30.29 -0.97 -7.55
C THR A 206 -30.56 -2.36 -6.95
N ILE A 207 -31.04 -2.42 -5.71
CA ILE A 207 -31.50 -3.68 -5.08
C ILE A 207 -32.60 -4.34 -5.91
N TYR A 208 -33.65 -3.60 -6.27
CA TYR A 208 -34.79 -4.14 -7.03
C TYR A 208 -34.41 -4.57 -8.44
N ASN A 209 -33.70 -3.72 -9.19
CA ASN A 209 -33.46 -3.93 -10.60
C ASN A 209 -32.45 -5.05 -10.86
N ASN A 210 -31.36 -5.09 -10.09
CA ASN A 210 -30.22 -5.94 -10.39
C ASN A 210 -29.54 -6.55 -9.16
N GLN A 211 -30.08 -6.35 -7.94
CA GLN A 211 -29.54 -6.88 -6.69
C GLN A 211 -28.07 -6.46 -6.43
N ARG A 212 -27.67 -5.29 -6.92
CA ARG A 212 -26.31 -4.74 -6.73
C ARG A 212 -26.29 -3.69 -5.64
N VAL A 213 -25.35 -3.85 -4.73
CA VAL A 213 -25.02 -2.95 -3.62
C VAL A 213 -23.53 -3.16 -3.28
N GLY A 214 -22.95 -2.26 -2.51
CA GLY A 214 -21.60 -2.43 -1.97
C GLY A 214 -20.85 -1.14 -1.71
N TYR A 215 -21.44 0.02 -2.01
CA TYR A 215 -20.79 1.31 -1.86
C TYR A 215 -21.76 2.39 -1.38
N ALA A 216 -21.29 3.19 -0.42
CA ALA A 216 -21.88 4.46 -0.09
C ALA A 216 -21.58 5.52 -1.18
N LYS A 217 -22.23 6.68 -1.06
CA LYS A 217 -21.97 7.84 -1.94
C LYS A 217 -20.57 8.43 -1.76
N ILE A 218 -19.94 8.22 -0.60
CA ILE A 218 -18.59 8.66 -0.30
C ILE A 218 -17.77 7.43 0.09
N GLN A 219 -16.66 7.22 -0.61
CA GLN A 219 -15.67 6.23 -0.22
C GLN A 219 -14.45 6.95 0.38
N ARG A 220 -13.88 6.41 1.45
CA ARG A 220 -12.66 6.95 2.05
C ARG A 220 -11.63 5.86 2.27
N MET A 221 -10.38 6.16 2.00
CA MET A 221 -9.25 5.39 2.51
C MET A 221 -8.58 6.19 3.61
N GLU A 222 -8.21 5.53 4.69
CA GLU A 222 -7.47 6.16 5.78
C GLU A 222 -6.26 5.28 6.09
N ARG A 223 -5.10 5.89 6.34
CA ARG A 223 -3.90 5.18 6.78
C ARG A 223 -3.17 5.96 7.84
N GLU A 224 -2.77 5.25 8.87
CA GLU A 224 -1.96 5.75 9.98
C GLU A 224 -0.71 4.87 10.07
N GLN A 225 0.45 5.48 10.29
CA GLN A 225 1.67 4.73 10.53
C GLN A 225 2.58 5.45 11.51
N TRP A 226 3.31 4.66 12.28
CA TRP A 226 4.36 5.16 13.15
C TRP A 226 5.56 4.24 13.11
N ALA A 227 6.74 4.80 13.35
CA ALA A 227 7.97 4.04 13.41
C ALA A 227 8.90 4.59 14.47
N LEU A 228 9.56 3.69 15.20
CA LEU A 228 10.66 4.00 16.10
C LEU A 228 11.88 3.21 15.64
N SER A 229 12.98 3.89 15.37
CA SER A 229 14.25 3.23 15.03
C SER A 229 15.43 3.79 15.81
N HIS A 230 16.41 2.93 16.05
CA HIS A 230 17.69 3.24 16.65
C HIS A 230 18.81 2.79 15.72
N GLU A 231 19.59 3.76 15.26
CA GLU A 231 20.84 3.55 14.53
C GLU A 231 22.00 3.83 15.49
N ALA A 232 22.96 2.91 15.53
CA ALA A 232 24.15 3.06 16.36
C ALA A 232 25.42 2.66 15.62
N PHE A 233 26.45 3.48 15.75
CA PHE A 233 27.81 3.20 15.32
C PHE A 233 28.63 2.72 16.52
N TRP A 234 29.17 1.52 16.39
CA TRP A 234 30.01 0.85 17.37
C TRP A 234 31.42 0.72 16.79
N ASP A 235 32.41 0.44 17.64
CA ASP A 235 33.80 0.27 17.22
C ASP A 235 33.98 -0.79 16.12
N PHE A 236 33.10 -1.79 16.07
CA PHE A 236 33.17 -2.93 15.17
C PHE A 236 32.07 -2.96 14.11
N GLY A 237 31.19 -1.95 14.03
CA GLY A 237 30.13 -1.94 13.02
C GLY A 237 28.96 -1.01 13.30
N LYS A 238 27.90 -1.14 12.50
CA LYS A 238 26.68 -0.35 12.63
C LYS A 238 25.50 -1.26 12.93
N SER A 239 24.70 -0.94 13.94
CA SER A 239 23.39 -1.56 14.13
C SER A 239 22.25 -0.64 13.69
N THR A 240 21.17 -1.24 13.21
CA THR A 240 19.88 -0.57 13.01
C THR A 240 18.81 -1.50 13.54
N VAL A 241 18.04 -1.03 14.52
CA VAL A 241 16.91 -1.77 15.11
C VAL A 241 15.70 -0.88 15.04
N GLY A 242 14.54 -1.43 14.69
CA GLY A 242 13.33 -0.64 14.60
C GLY A 242 12.05 -1.44 14.68
N VAL A 243 10.99 -0.72 14.94
CA VAL A 243 9.60 -1.16 14.84
C VAL A 243 8.85 -0.18 13.95
N HIS A 244 8.01 -0.70 13.07
CA HIS A 244 7.15 0.07 12.19
C HIS A 244 5.76 -0.54 12.23
N HIS A 245 4.76 0.28 12.48
CA HIS A 245 3.35 -0.11 12.46
C HIS A 245 2.62 0.69 11.40
N ILE A 246 1.74 0.01 10.65
CA ILE A 246 0.90 0.61 9.63
C ILE A 246 -0.51 0.02 9.74
N GLU A 247 -1.49 0.90 9.76
CA GLU A 247 -2.91 0.57 9.75
C GLU A 247 -3.55 1.26 8.54
N THR A 248 -4.38 0.53 7.79
CA THR A 248 -5.10 1.04 6.61
C THR A 248 -6.54 0.57 6.63
N ALA A 249 -7.49 1.48 6.46
CA ALA A 249 -8.92 1.21 6.46
C ALA A 249 -9.60 1.68 5.15
N ASN A 250 -10.54 0.88 4.65
CA ASN A 250 -11.36 1.19 3.47
C ASN A 250 -12.82 1.41 3.90
N LEU A 251 -13.19 2.67 4.07
CA LEU A 251 -14.48 3.11 4.55
C LEU A 251 -15.44 3.45 3.40
N GLY A 252 -16.73 3.34 3.65
CA GLY A 252 -17.78 3.59 2.66
C GLY A 252 -18.11 2.35 1.81
N ARG A 253 -17.58 1.19 2.16
CA ARG A 253 -18.04 -0.11 1.67
C ARG A 253 -19.25 -0.57 2.47
N SER A 254 -20.20 -1.18 1.80
CA SER A 254 -21.36 -1.81 2.44
C SER A 254 -21.37 -3.31 2.20
N LEU A 255 -22.05 -4.04 3.10
CA LEU A 255 -22.19 -5.47 2.95
C LEU A 255 -23.05 -5.80 1.71
N PRO A 256 -22.57 -6.72 0.85
CA PRO A 256 -23.39 -7.25 -0.22
C PRO A 256 -24.66 -7.89 0.36
N LEU A 257 -25.69 -8.07 -0.48
CA LEU A 257 -26.84 -8.87 -0.08
C LEU A 257 -26.37 -10.28 0.29
N ASN A 258 -26.98 -10.92 1.28
CA ASN A 258 -26.73 -12.34 1.55
C ASN A 258 -27.66 -13.22 0.68
N ALA A 259 -27.47 -14.54 0.73
CA ALA A 259 -28.26 -15.47 -0.08
C ALA A 259 -29.77 -15.36 0.19
N THR A 260 -30.16 -15.25 1.47
CA THR A 260 -31.55 -15.13 1.91
C THR A 260 -32.22 -13.86 1.39
N GLN A 261 -31.53 -12.72 1.48
CA GLN A 261 -32.02 -11.43 0.96
C GLN A 261 -32.19 -11.46 -0.56
N ARG A 262 -31.25 -12.09 -1.29
CA ARG A 262 -31.39 -12.25 -2.75
C ARG A 262 -32.57 -13.15 -3.12
N GLN A 263 -32.78 -14.23 -2.37
CA GLN A 263 -33.90 -15.14 -2.60
C GLN A 263 -35.23 -14.45 -2.31
N PHE A 264 -35.34 -13.72 -1.21
CA PHE A 264 -36.52 -12.90 -0.87
C PHE A 264 -36.91 -11.94 -2.01
N ILE A 265 -35.95 -11.25 -2.62
CA ILE A 265 -36.22 -10.36 -3.76
C ILE A 265 -36.71 -11.16 -4.98
N LYS A 266 -36.10 -12.31 -5.28
CA LYS A 266 -36.49 -13.16 -6.41
C LYS A 266 -37.89 -13.73 -6.25
N ASP A 267 -38.25 -14.16 -5.05
CA ASP A 267 -39.53 -14.81 -4.77
C ASP A 267 -40.71 -13.84 -4.86
N ASN A 268 -40.49 -12.54 -4.57
CA ASN A 268 -41.54 -11.52 -4.65
C ASN A 268 -41.60 -10.80 -6.01
N LYS A 269 -40.48 -10.67 -6.73
CA LYS A 269 -40.44 -9.94 -8.00
C LYS A 269 -41.16 -10.72 -9.10
N GLY A 270 -42.19 -10.11 -9.70
CA GLY A 270 -43.04 -10.73 -10.70
C GLY A 270 -44.14 -11.63 -10.11
N THR A 271 -44.28 -11.66 -8.78
CA THR A 271 -45.36 -12.35 -8.06
C THR A 271 -46.13 -11.36 -7.20
N THR A 272 -45.64 -11.06 -5.98
CA THR A 272 -46.20 -10.08 -5.04
C THR A 272 -45.92 -8.66 -5.48
N TRP A 273 -44.76 -8.41 -6.11
CA TRP A 273 -44.38 -7.12 -6.66
C TRP A 273 -44.49 -7.15 -8.17
N ALA A 274 -45.49 -6.49 -8.73
CA ALA A 274 -45.61 -6.33 -10.18
C ALA A 274 -44.57 -5.31 -10.69
N ASP A 275 -44.29 -4.28 -9.89
CA ASP A 275 -43.30 -3.25 -10.20
C ASP A 275 -42.51 -2.79 -8.95
N PHE A 276 -41.76 -1.71 -9.12
CA PHE A 276 -40.94 -1.14 -8.06
C PHE A 276 -41.77 -0.47 -6.96
N ASP A 277 -42.95 0.07 -7.28
CA ASP A 277 -43.80 0.77 -6.31
C ASP A 277 -44.40 -0.25 -5.32
N ASP A 278 -44.77 -1.44 -5.80
CA ASP A 278 -45.18 -2.56 -4.94
C ASP A 278 -44.06 -2.98 -3.98
N ALA A 279 -42.82 -3.04 -4.46
CA ALA A 279 -41.67 -3.37 -3.61
C ALA A 279 -41.45 -2.29 -2.55
N MET A 280 -41.61 -1.02 -2.90
CA MET A 280 -41.51 0.11 -1.96
C MET A 280 -42.62 0.15 -0.91
N ALA A 281 -43.73 -0.56 -1.12
CA ALA A 281 -44.78 -0.74 -0.13
C ALA A 281 -44.52 -1.90 0.86
N ASP A 282 -43.57 -2.80 0.57
CA ASP A 282 -43.22 -3.94 1.44
C ASP A 282 -42.23 -3.53 2.54
N PRO A 283 -42.61 -3.59 3.83
CA PRO A 283 -41.71 -3.26 4.94
C PRO A 283 -40.42 -4.09 4.97
N ASN A 284 -40.45 -5.33 4.50
CA ASN A 284 -39.28 -6.21 4.46
C ASN A 284 -38.29 -5.80 3.37
N PHE A 285 -38.78 -5.24 2.26
CA PHE A 285 -37.92 -4.66 1.23
C PHE A 285 -37.29 -3.36 1.72
N LEU A 286 -38.06 -2.51 2.39
CA LEU A 286 -37.55 -1.28 3.01
C LEU A 286 -36.46 -1.57 4.07
N ALA A 287 -36.60 -2.67 4.82
CA ALA A 287 -35.62 -3.11 5.81
C ALA A 287 -34.26 -3.54 5.22
N LEU A 288 -34.13 -3.67 3.89
CA LEU A 288 -32.84 -3.94 3.25
C LEU A 288 -31.90 -2.73 3.30
N MET A 289 -32.41 -1.53 3.57
CA MET A 289 -31.66 -0.28 3.66
C MET A 289 -31.84 0.42 5.04
N PRO A 290 -30.86 1.20 5.51
CA PRO A 290 -29.52 1.37 4.94
C PRO A 290 -28.72 0.06 4.97
N ARG A 291 -27.85 -0.15 3.99
CA ARG A 291 -26.96 -1.31 4.02
C ARG A 291 -26.02 -1.21 5.23
N PRO A 292 -25.78 -2.30 5.97
CA PRO A 292 -24.73 -2.32 6.98
C PRO A 292 -23.37 -2.02 6.35
N SER A 293 -22.53 -1.26 7.05
CA SER A 293 -21.15 -1.00 6.61
C SER A 293 -20.31 -2.28 6.66
N ARG A 294 -19.43 -2.45 5.68
CA ARG A 294 -18.42 -3.51 5.63
C ARG A 294 -17.15 -2.99 6.29
N ILE A 295 -16.69 -3.69 7.32
CA ILE A 295 -15.33 -3.48 7.86
C ILE A 295 -14.34 -4.02 6.83
N LEU A 296 -13.28 -3.28 6.56
CA LEU A 296 -12.19 -3.68 5.68
C LEU A 296 -10.95 -2.91 6.14
N GLU A 297 -10.16 -3.56 7.00
CA GLU A 297 -9.05 -2.95 7.74
C GLU A 297 -7.85 -3.89 7.76
N SER A 298 -6.65 -3.35 7.54
CA SER A 298 -5.39 -4.09 7.60
C SER A 298 -4.46 -3.42 8.59
N LYS A 299 -3.85 -4.22 9.46
CA LYS A 299 -2.82 -3.77 10.39
C LYS A 299 -1.56 -4.60 10.18
N THR A 300 -0.40 -3.99 10.27
CA THR A 300 0.89 -4.70 10.19
C THR A 300 1.89 -4.02 11.09
N THR A 301 2.54 -4.79 11.94
CA THR A 301 3.70 -4.39 12.73
C THR A 301 4.92 -5.18 12.26
N THR A 302 5.96 -4.48 11.84
CA THR A 302 7.25 -5.05 11.43
C THR A 302 8.32 -4.67 12.45
N TYR A 303 8.99 -5.66 13.01
CA TYR A 303 10.18 -5.52 13.83
C TYR A 303 11.39 -5.91 12.99
N ASN A 304 12.42 -5.06 12.96
CA ASN A 304 13.64 -5.35 12.23
C ASN A 304 14.89 -5.10 13.10
N ALA A 305 15.91 -5.90 12.82
CA ALA A 305 17.24 -5.71 13.36
C ALA A 305 18.26 -6.04 12.27
N LYS A 306 19.25 -5.18 12.10
CA LYS A 306 20.33 -5.33 11.14
C LYS A 306 21.65 -4.91 11.79
N TYR A 307 22.70 -5.65 11.50
CA TYR A 307 24.06 -5.36 11.95
C TYR A 307 25.02 -5.45 10.76
N GLU A 308 25.81 -4.40 10.55
CA GLU A 308 26.73 -4.22 9.42
C GLU A 308 28.17 -4.19 9.95
N LEU A 309 29.01 -5.12 9.48
CA LEU A 309 30.36 -5.41 9.94
C LEU A 309 31.36 -5.12 8.80
N PRO A 310 32.07 -3.98 8.83
CA PRO A 310 33.12 -3.69 7.87
C PRO A 310 34.42 -4.36 8.31
N PHE A 311 34.76 -5.51 7.72
CA PHE A 311 36.09 -6.10 7.78
C PHE A 311 36.91 -5.66 6.56
N GLU A 312 38.22 -5.92 6.57
CA GLU A 312 39.15 -5.43 5.53
C GLU A 312 38.73 -5.82 4.10
N LYS A 313 38.43 -7.10 3.88
CA LYS A 313 37.99 -7.63 2.57
C LYS A 313 36.52 -8.02 2.52
N HIS A 314 35.83 -7.98 3.65
CA HIS A 314 34.45 -8.47 3.79
C HIS A 314 33.58 -7.37 4.39
N TYR A 315 32.41 -7.12 3.79
CA TYR A 315 31.37 -6.32 4.42
C TYR A 315 30.19 -7.23 4.70
N VAL A 316 30.07 -7.67 5.96
CA VAL A 316 29.05 -8.64 6.37
C VAL A 316 27.84 -7.90 6.93
N THR A 317 26.66 -8.21 6.40
CA THR A 317 25.38 -7.75 6.95
C THR A 317 24.61 -8.95 7.48
N LEU A 318 24.21 -8.88 8.74
CA LEU A 318 23.32 -9.85 9.37
C LEU A 318 22.02 -9.15 9.70
N GLY A 319 20.90 -9.86 9.65
CA GLY A 319 19.65 -9.28 10.12
C GLY A 319 18.55 -10.28 10.41
N ALA A 320 17.53 -9.77 11.08
CA ALA A 320 16.32 -10.46 11.47
C ALA A 320 15.12 -9.56 11.19
N GLU A 321 14.01 -10.17 10.82
CA GLU A 321 12.72 -9.50 10.63
C GLU A 321 11.62 -10.35 11.26
N TYR A 322 10.66 -9.69 11.90
CA TYR A 322 9.41 -10.31 12.35
C TYR A 322 8.25 -9.43 11.91
N ILE A 323 7.27 -10.02 11.25
CA ILE A 323 6.06 -9.37 10.76
C ILE A 323 4.88 -10.01 11.46
N ASP A 324 4.07 -9.19 12.10
CA ASP A 324 2.77 -9.54 12.67
C ASP A 324 1.72 -8.66 11.98
N GLY A 325 0.81 -9.28 11.24
CA GLY A 325 -0.20 -8.58 10.47
C GLY A 325 -1.55 -9.26 10.52
N GLU A 326 -2.58 -8.47 10.24
CA GLU A 326 -3.96 -8.93 10.17
C GLU A 326 -4.71 -8.19 9.07
N LEU A 327 -5.71 -8.86 8.51
CA LEU A 327 -6.72 -8.29 7.65
C LEU A 327 -8.09 -8.66 8.20
N GLU A 328 -8.85 -7.67 8.66
CA GLU A 328 -10.25 -7.82 9.04
C GLU A 328 -11.15 -7.43 7.86
N ASP A 329 -12.12 -8.29 7.55
CA ASP A 329 -13.07 -8.02 6.49
C ASP A 329 -14.46 -8.58 6.82
N GLY A 330 -15.47 -7.70 6.81
CA GLY A 330 -16.84 -8.06 7.14
C GLY A 330 -17.52 -9.03 6.16
N VAL A 331 -16.89 -9.36 5.03
CA VAL A 331 -17.39 -10.41 4.12
C VAL A 331 -16.71 -11.77 4.28
N PHE A 332 -15.67 -11.86 5.09
CA PHE A 332 -15.00 -13.13 5.35
C PHE A 332 -15.99 -14.14 5.92
N GLY A 333 -16.10 -15.29 5.26
CA GLY A 333 -16.98 -16.38 5.71
C GLY A 333 -18.49 -16.07 5.61
N MET A 334 -18.89 -15.03 4.87
CA MET A 334 -20.28 -14.58 4.80
C MET A 334 -21.20 -15.60 4.08
N THR A 335 -21.74 -16.57 4.82
CA THR A 335 -22.74 -17.55 4.34
C THR A 335 -24.18 -17.09 4.59
N SER A 336 -25.18 -17.89 4.19
CA SER A 336 -26.62 -17.56 4.05
C SER A 336 -27.33 -16.88 5.23
N SER A 337 -26.72 -16.83 6.42
CA SER A 337 -27.31 -16.28 7.65
C SER A 337 -26.47 -15.19 8.33
N ALA A 338 -25.35 -14.77 7.76
CA ALA A 338 -24.46 -13.80 8.41
C ALA A 338 -25.02 -12.36 8.35
N THR A 339 -25.47 -11.84 9.50
CA THR A 339 -25.38 -10.41 9.84
C THR A 339 -23.90 -10.03 9.91
N THR A 340 -23.56 -8.74 9.73
CA THR A 340 -22.19 -8.19 9.80
C THR A 340 -21.28 -8.99 10.73
N GLN A 341 -20.32 -9.73 10.16
CA GLN A 341 -19.31 -10.43 10.95
C GLN A 341 -18.21 -9.41 11.26
N SER A 342 -18.43 -8.61 12.31
CA SER A 342 -17.32 -7.85 12.91
C SER A 342 -16.45 -8.83 13.70
N GLY A 343 -15.13 -8.74 13.53
CA GLY A 343 -14.13 -9.55 14.24
C GLY A 343 -13.61 -10.78 13.51
N VAL A 344 -13.94 -11.00 12.23
CA VAL A 344 -13.29 -12.06 11.43
C VAL A 344 -12.04 -11.47 10.79
N ALA A 345 -10.91 -11.68 11.46
CA ALA A 345 -9.59 -11.28 11.01
C ALA A 345 -8.78 -12.50 10.58
N GLN A 346 -8.07 -12.37 9.47
CA GLN A 346 -7.09 -13.35 9.02
C GLN A 346 -5.69 -12.85 9.40
N SER A 347 -4.95 -13.65 10.17
CA SER A 347 -3.59 -13.30 10.58
C SER A 347 -2.54 -13.65 9.52
N TYR A 348 -1.44 -12.93 9.58
CA TYR A 348 -0.22 -13.07 8.80
C TYR A 348 0.97 -12.94 9.76
N GLU A 349 1.68 -14.03 10.05
CA GLU A 349 2.87 -13.98 10.90
C GLU A 349 4.04 -14.61 10.16
N GLN A 350 5.16 -13.89 10.13
CA GLN A 350 6.38 -14.37 9.49
C GLN A 350 7.61 -13.86 10.23
N TRP A 351 8.58 -14.75 10.45
CA TRP A 351 9.93 -14.34 10.86
C TRP A 351 10.93 -14.67 9.77
N ALA A 352 12.04 -13.94 9.77
CA ALA A 352 13.13 -14.16 8.83
C ALA A 352 14.48 -13.87 9.45
N LEU A 353 15.49 -14.59 8.96
CA LEU A 353 16.90 -14.34 9.22
C LEU A 353 17.62 -14.21 7.88
N PHE A 354 18.53 -13.25 7.78
CA PHE A 354 19.35 -13.08 6.59
C PHE A 354 20.81 -12.77 6.92
N ALA A 355 21.67 -13.19 6.00
CA ALA A 355 23.07 -12.87 6.01
C ALA A 355 23.53 -12.56 4.59
N GLU A 356 24.39 -11.56 4.46
CA GLU A 356 24.99 -11.14 3.22
C GLU A 356 26.45 -10.77 3.45
N ASP A 357 27.32 -11.18 2.55
CA ASP A 357 28.73 -10.82 2.57
C ASP A 357 29.13 -10.22 1.23
N ASN A 358 29.72 -9.03 1.28
CA ASN A 358 30.37 -8.41 0.15
C ASN A 358 31.88 -8.62 0.25
N TRP A 359 32.39 -9.59 -0.51
CA TRP A 359 33.77 -10.02 -0.44
C TRP A 359 34.59 -9.49 -1.62
N SER A 360 35.54 -8.61 -1.33
CA SER A 360 36.59 -8.20 -2.27
C SER A 360 37.63 -9.31 -2.39
N LEU A 361 37.36 -10.26 -3.30
CA LEU A 361 38.17 -11.45 -3.55
C LEU A 361 39.60 -11.05 -3.95
N VAL A 362 39.67 -10.07 -4.85
CA VAL A 362 40.86 -9.28 -5.24
C VAL A 362 40.40 -7.83 -5.43
N ASP A 363 41.34 -6.88 -5.52
CA ASP A 363 41.02 -5.45 -5.53
C ASP A 363 40.02 -5.05 -6.62
N ASP A 364 40.08 -5.70 -7.78
CA ASP A 364 39.21 -5.42 -8.91
C ASP A 364 37.95 -6.28 -8.97
N PHE A 365 37.83 -7.31 -8.11
CA PHE A 365 36.71 -8.26 -8.17
C PHE A 365 36.05 -8.46 -6.82
N THR A 366 34.79 -8.04 -6.76
CA THR A 366 33.93 -8.18 -5.59
C THR A 366 32.81 -9.18 -5.88
N ILE A 367 32.64 -10.15 -5.00
CA ILE A 367 31.51 -11.09 -5.00
C ILE A 367 30.63 -10.76 -3.79
N THR A 368 29.34 -10.55 -4.05
CA THR A 368 28.31 -10.50 -3.02
C THR A 368 27.56 -11.82 -2.97
N THR A 369 27.54 -12.48 -1.82
CA THR A 369 26.70 -13.66 -1.57
C THR A 369 25.70 -13.34 -0.48
N GLY A 370 24.47 -13.84 -0.61
CA GLY A 370 23.45 -13.61 0.40
C GLY A 370 22.48 -14.76 0.49
N ILE A 371 21.95 -14.98 1.68
CA ILE A 371 20.91 -15.97 1.95
C ILE A 371 19.90 -15.37 2.93
N ARG A 372 18.63 -15.63 2.67
CA ARG A 372 17.53 -15.33 3.58
C ARG A 372 16.69 -16.57 3.79
N TYR A 373 16.34 -16.81 5.04
CA TYR A 373 15.38 -17.81 5.45
C TYR A 373 14.14 -17.08 5.97
N ASP A 374 12.99 -17.31 5.38
CA ASP A 374 11.68 -16.83 5.82
C ASP A 374 10.87 -18.04 6.29
N ASP A 375 10.13 -17.90 7.38
CA ASP A 375 9.19 -18.92 7.87
C ASP A 375 7.87 -18.25 8.22
N HIS A 376 6.85 -18.66 7.47
CA HIS A 376 5.51 -18.10 7.53
C HIS A 376 4.56 -19.10 8.20
N ASN A 377 3.73 -18.63 9.14
CA ASN A 377 2.87 -19.49 9.96
C ASN A 377 1.98 -20.46 9.14
N SER A 378 1.41 -20.02 8.02
CA SER A 378 0.58 -20.85 7.13
C SER A 378 1.31 -21.60 6.01
N PHE A 379 2.44 -21.09 5.51
CA PHE A 379 3.10 -21.64 4.29
C PHE A 379 4.45 -22.30 4.56
N GLY A 380 4.90 -22.27 5.82
CA GLY A 380 6.17 -22.82 6.24
C GLY A 380 7.36 -22.04 5.69
N SER A 381 8.47 -22.74 5.54
CA SER A 381 9.78 -22.16 5.31
C SER A 381 10.11 -21.95 3.83
N HIS A 382 10.75 -20.84 3.50
CA HIS A 382 11.35 -20.56 2.21
C HIS A 382 12.78 -20.04 2.36
N THR A 383 13.68 -20.46 1.49
CA THR A 383 15.08 -19.98 1.47
C THR A 383 15.37 -19.30 0.14
N SER A 384 15.83 -18.06 0.23
CA SER A 384 16.20 -17.23 -0.92
C SER A 384 17.71 -16.95 -0.97
N PRO A 385 18.48 -17.67 -1.81
CA PRO A 385 19.88 -17.36 -2.04
C PRO A 385 20.09 -16.32 -3.16
N ARG A 386 21.21 -15.59 -3.10
CA ARG A 386 21.74 -14.81 -4.21
C ARG A 386 23.26 -14.85 -4.31
N ILE A 387 23.75 -14.64 -5.53
CA ILE A 387 25.14 -14.35 -5.82
C ILE A 387 25.23 -13.25 -6.89
N TYR A 388 26.14 -12.29 -6.67
CA TYR A 388 26.36 -11.17 -7.57
C TYR A 388 27.87 -10.88 -7.66
N GLY A 389 28.37 -10.60 -8.85
CA GLY A 389 29.77 -10.27 -9.10
C GLY A 389 29.91 -8.90 -9.77
N VAL A 390 30.89 -8.13 -9.31
CA VAL A 390 31.32 -6.87 -9.92
C VAL A 390 32.81 -6.96 -10.19
N TYR A 391 33.19 -6.97 -11.46
CA TYR A 391 34.59 -7.06 -11.88
C TYR A 391 35.02 -5.84 -12.69
N ASN A 392 35.99 -5.09 -12.18
CA ASN A 392 36.61 -3.95 -12.85
C ASN A 392 37.72 -4.46 -13.78
N LEU A 393 37.40 -4.69 -15.04
CA LEU A 393 38.36 -5.14 -16.06
C LEU A 393 39.45 -4.08 -16.33
N SER A 394 39.09 -2.80 -16.20
CA SER A 394 39.97 -1.64 -16.29
C SER A 394 39.30 -0.43 -15.65
N SER A 395 39.97 0.73 -15.62
CA SER A 395 39.38 1.99 -15.15
C SER A 395 38.10 2.41 -15.90
N ASN A 396 37.89 1.88 -17.11
CA ASN A 396 36.80 2.28 -18.01
C ASN A 396 35.75 1.18 -18.20
N TRP A 397 36.01 -0.05 -17.72
CA TRP A 397 35.15 -1.20 -17.98
C TRP A 397 34.88 -1.98 -16.69
N THR A 398 33.60 -2.05 -16.32
CA THR A 398 33.12 -2.91 -15.23
C THR A 398 32.11 -3.92 -15.77
N LEU A 399 32.37 -5.19 -15.54
CA LEU A 399 31.42 -6.27 -15.79
C LEU A 399 30.61 -6.54 -14.52
N LYS A 400 29.29 -6.61 -14.64
CA LYS A 400 28.38 -6.93 -13.53
C LYS A 400 27.45 -8.07 -13.93
N GLY A 401 27.18 -8.97 -13.01
CA GLY A 401 26.25 -10.08 -13.25
C GLY A 401 25.86 -10.74 -11.95
N GLY A 402 24.67 -11.32 -11.90
CA GLY A 402 24.22 -12.06 -10.72
C GLY A 402 22.93 -12.79 -10.96
N VAL A 403 22.62 -13.68 -10.02
CA VAL A 403 21.41 -14.50 -9.99
C VAL A 403 20.92 -14.57 -8.54
N GLY A 404 19.61 -14.54 -8.37
CA GLY A 404 18.97 -14.66 -7.07
C GLY A 404 17.53 -15.12 -7.24
N THR A 405 16.97 -15.69 -6.19
CA THR A 405 15.55 -16.08 -6.16
C THR A 405 14.69 -14.91 -5.70
N GLY A 406 13.44 -14.88 -6.17
CA GLY A 406 12.41 -13.98 -5.65
C GLY A 406 11.42 -14.77 -4.80
N TYR A 407 10.93 -14.14 -3.74
CA TYR A 407 9.91 -14.67 -2.85
C TYR A 407 8.73 -13.70 -2.76
N LYS A 408 7.51 -14.26 -2.79
CA LYS A 408 6.26 -13.53 -2.56
C LYS A 408 5.34 -14.44 -1.76
N THR A 409 4.81 -13.91 -0.66
CA THR A 409 3.78 -14.58 0.10
C THR A 409 2.41 -14.34 -0.54
N PRO A 410 1.49 -15.31 -0.46
CA PRO A 410 0.09 -15.07 -0.78
C PRO A 410 -0.48 -13.93 0.06
N LYS A 411 -1.49 -13.23 -0.48
CA LYS A 411 -2.13 -12.14 0.25
C LYS A 411 -2.86 -12.72 1.46
N THR A 412 -3.05 -11.92 2.50
CA THR A 412 -3.84 -12.32 3.66
C THR A 412 -5.28 -12.71 3.28
N THR A 413 -5.82 -12.16 2.20
CA THR A 413 -7.10 -12.63 1.63
C THR A 413 -7.05 -14.06 1.11
N ASP A 414 -5.93 -14.49 0.52
CA ASP A 414 -5.76 -15.83 -0.07
C ASP A 414 -5.59 -16.90 1.02
N LEU A 415 -5.32 -16.48 2.26
CA LEU A 415 -5.16 -17.34 3.43
C LEU A 415 -6.48 -17.74 4.08
N PHE A 416 -7.56 -17.02 3.79
CA PHE A 416 -8.85 -17.26 4.44
C PHE A 416 -9.64 -18.34 3.69
N ASP A 417 -10.15 -19.34 4.41
CA ASP A 417 -10.99 -20.40 3.85
C ASP A 417 -12.46 -19.96 3.76
N GLY A 418 -12.98 -19.82 2.54
CA GLY A 418 -14.36 -19.47 2.26
C GLY A 418 -14.49 -18.21 1.41
N ILE A 419 -15.59 -17.47 1.63
CA ILE A 419 -15.86 -16.24 0.86
C ILE A 419 -14.90 -15.16 1.32
N THR A 420 -14.13 -14.61 0.38
CA THR A 420 -13.13 -13.56 0.63
C THR A 420 -13.48 -12.26 -0.09
N GLY A 421 -14.38 -12.33 -1.07
CA GLY A 421 -14.79 -11.15 -1.82
C GLY A 421 -16.06 -11.37 -2.63
N PHE A 422 -16.46 -10.31 -3.35
CA PHE A 422 -17.65 -10.31 -4.20
C PHE A 422 -17.42 -9.58 -5.51
N GLY A 423 -17.78 -10.25 -6.59
CA GLY A 423 -17.73 -9.81 -7.97
C GLY A 423 -19.06 -9.33 -8.48
N GLY A 424 -19.07 -8.89 -9.74
CA GLY A 424 -20.31 -8.47 -10.41
C GLY A 424 -20.99 -7.28 -9.73
N GLN A 425 -20.23 -6.43 -9.03
CA GLN A 425 -20.75 -5.36 -8.17
C GLN A 425 -21.52 -5.89 -6.95
N GLY A 426 -20.90 -6.83 -6.22
CA GLY A 426 -21.47 -7.36 -4.98
C GLY A 426 -22.42 -8.54 -5.16
N THR A 427 -22.47 -9.19 -6.34
CA THR A 427 -23.45 -10.25 -6.65
C THR A 427 -22.87 -11.66 -6.65
N SER A 428 -21.57 -11.81 -6.91
CA SER A 428 -20.94 -13.12 -7.11
C SER A 428 -19.84 -13.36 -6.08
N PRO A 429 -20.06 -14.18 -5.03
CA PRO A 429 -18.99 -14.50 -4.08
C PRO A 429 -17.88 -15.31 -4.76
N TRP A 430 -16.66 -15.19 -4.26
CA TRP A 430 -15.53 -16.07 -4.58
C TRP A 430 -14.69 -16.36 -3.34
#